data_AF-A0A369M6D8-F1
#
_entry.id   AF-A0A369M6D8-F1
#
_cell.length_a   1.000
_cell.length_b   1.000
_cell.length_c   1.000
_cell.angle_alpha   90.00
_cell.angle_beta   90.00
_cell.angle_gamma   90.00
#
_symmetry.space_group_name_H-M   'P 1'
#
loop_
_entity.id
_entity.type
_entity.pdbx_description
1 polymer ?
#
loop_
_entity_poly.entity_id
_entity_poly.type
_entity_poly.pdbx_seq_one_letter_code
_entity_poly.pdbx_strand_id
1 'polypeptide(L)'
;MEALFSHHRLIKKISKIRVRKKRRKKGGAMFSEGPMVEFKREFSKRALKTVVAFANTNGGVLYLGIEDDGSVCGLDDPDAVLLAVTNAIRDSVKPNPSMIAECEKVEFEGKTVVGVRVERGVDRPYYLADKGMRPEGVYVREGAASYMACEAEIATMLKASRRESFDSGRSLRQNLTFEGTRAYFEREGLEFGGAQMRSLRMVDQDGQFTNLAWLLSDQCDAVVKLADFFGVNRTTFKDRLEVTGSVLVQFDQALKFLAKHLHYKTKFVDMRRVDYEDFPPDAVREALINAIIHRDYEIVAPTLVSVLEDRIEFTSHGGPPVQLSLSEFEWDVSVPRNPLLAEVFYRVRLIEAYGTGIKRIFEAYEGSGVSPEFNMSKHLVRARLPNRNYDGDDAFWRRGSDPVITVSRGGAAGADELRDQERLVFAMLEEFGPMRRADLQERFEFSQATLLRILGRLKDKGLVRAEGNTRRRVYRVAVEGSSAAG
;
A
#
# COMPACT_ATOMS: atom_id res chain seq x y z
N MET A 1 -30.54 7.68 -13.67
CA MET A 1 -30.56 8.94 -12.87
C MET A 1 -31.06 8.76 -11.43
N GLU A 2 -31.49 7.58 -10.99
CA GLU A 2 -31.86 7.34 -9.57
C GLU A 2 -30.68 6.93 -8.67
N ALA A 3 -29.53 6.50 -9.23
CA ALA A 3 -28.33 6.16 -8.46
C ALA A 3 -27.58 7.38 -7.87
N LEU A 4 -27.78 8.58 -8.45
CA LEU A 4 -27.19 9.84 -7.96
C LEU A 4 -27.92 10.40 -6.72
N PHE A 5 -29.16 9.96 -6.44
CA PHE A 5 -29.94 10.41 -5.29
C PHE A 5 -29.71 9.59 -4.01
N SER A 6 -29.13 8.38 -4.09
CA SER A 6 -28.82 7.55 -2.92
C SER A 6 -27.54 8.01 -2.20
N HIS A 7 -26.54 8.49 -2.95
CA HIS A 7 -25.26 9.00 -2.43
C HIS A 7 -25.43 10.27 -1.58
N HIS A 8 -26.34 11.18 -1.97
CA HIS A 8 -26.58 12.43 -1.24
C HIS A 8 -27.33 12.22 0.09
N ARG A 9 -28.09 11.11 0.24
CA ARG A 9 -28.71 10.71 1.52
C ARG A 9 -27.72 10.04 2.47
N LEU A 10 -26.69 9.37 1.97
CA LEU A 10 -25.63 8.74 2.79
C LEU A 10 -24.67 9.80 3.35
N ILE A 11 -24.27 10.77 2.54
CA ILE A 11 -23.43 11.91 2.97
C ILE A 11 -24.17 12.80 3.99
N LYS A 12 -25.48 13.04 3.82
CA LYS A 12 -26.31 13.74 4.83
C LYS A 12 -26.56 12.91 6.09
N LYS A 13 -26.48 11.57 6.03
CA LYS A 13 -26.53 10.70 7.23
C LYS A 13 -25.21 10.75 7.99
N ILE A 14 -24.07 10.77 7.30
CA ILE A 14 -22.74 10.88 7.92
C ILE A 14 -22.55 12.27 8.56
N SER A 15 -23.02 13.35 7.91
CA SER A 15 -22.99 14.69 8.50
C SER A 15 -23.96 14.84 9.69
N LYS A 16 -25.14 14.20 9.67
CA LYS A 16 -26.07 14.20 10.82
C LYS A 16 -25.65 13.28 11.97
N ILE A 17 -24.86 12.23 11.72
CA ILE A 17 -24.30 11.37 12.77
C ILE A 17 -23.17 12.07 13.54
N ARG A 18 -22.41 12.97 12.89
CA ARG A 18 -21.43 13.83 13.58
C ARG A 18 -22.05 14.98 14.37
N VAL A 19 -23.25 15.45 14.02
CA VAL A 19 -23.94 16.57 14.71
C VAL A 19 -24.86 16.12 15.87
N ARG A 20 -25.12 14.80 16.04
CA ARG A 20 -25.89 14.25 17.17
C ARG A 20 -25.02 13.53 18.21
N LYS A 21 -24.07 14.24 18.80
CA LYS A 21 -23.50 13.86 20.11
C LYS A 21 -23.16 15.08 20.96
N LYS A 22 -24.19 15.85 21.33
CA LYS A 22 -24.13 16.69 22.53
C LYS A 22 -25.45 16.58 23.27
N ARG A 23 -25.47 15.74 24.31
CA ARG A 23 -26.11 15.96 25.63
C ARG A 23 -26.19 14.66 26.42
N ARG A 24 -25.13 14.37 27.19
CA ARG A 24 -25.27 13.90 28.57
C ARG A 24 -23.95 14.09 29.34
N LYS A 25 -24.00 15.17 30.14
CA LYS A 25 -23.29 15.56 31.37
C LYS A 25 -21.98 14.87 31.82
N LYS A 26 -21.06 15.78 32.20
CA LYS A 26 -20.04 15.75 33.27
C LYS A 26 -18.76 14.93 33.02
N GLY A 27 -17.69 15.68 32.73
CA GLY A 27 -16.31 15.23 32.62
C GLY A 27 -15.62 16.12 31.58
N GLY A 28 -15.01 17.23 32.02
CA GLY A 28 -14.22 18.08 31.12
C GLY A 28 -13.06 17.25 30.57
N ALA A 29 -13.06 17.00 29.26
CA ALA A 29 -11.87 16.48 28.61
C ALA A 29 -10.88 17.64 28.54
N MET A 30 -9.84 17.54 29.36
CA MET A 30 -8.72 18.46 29.43
C MET A 30 -8.03 18.45 28.06
N PHE A 31 -8.15 19.55 27.30
CA PHE A 31 -7.36 19.76 26.09
C PHE A 31 -5.94 20.08 26.54
N SER A 32 -4.98 19.20 26.27
CA SER A 32 -3.57 19.42 26.63
C SER A 32 -2.70 19.39 25.37
N GLU A 33 -1.62 20.16 25.38
CA GLU A 33 -0.59 20.07 24.35
C GLU A 33 -0.01 18.65 24.28
N GLY A 34 0.46 18.28 23.08
CA GLY A 34 0.96 16.94 22.85
C GLY A 34 1.53 16.74 21.45
N PRO A 35 1.73 15.48 21.04
CA PRO A 35 2.36 15.13 19.76
C PRO A 35 1.61 15.63 18.53
N MET A 36 0.30 15.84 18.63
CA MET A 36 -0.55 16.27 17.50
C MET A 36 -1.32 17.57 17.78
N VAL A 37 -1.11 18.21 18.92
CA VAL A 37 -1.83 19.42 19.33
C VAL A 37 -0.86 20.44 19.91
N GLU A 38 -0.92 21.67 19.42
CA GLU A 38 -0.16 22.83 19.92
C GLU A 38 -1.13 23.99 20.18
N PHE A 39 -0.92 24.71 21.29
CA PHE A 39 -1.65 25.94 21.59
C PHE A 39 -0.73 27.15 21.47
N LYS A 40 -1.28 28.23 20.94
CA LYS A 40 -0.64 29.55 20.97
C LYS A 40 -1.71 30.60 21.19
N ARG A 41 -1.46 31.52 22.10
CA ARG A 41 -2.36 32.65 22.36
C ARG A 41 -2.55 33.51 21.11
N GLU A 42 -1.46 33.82 20.40
CA GLU A 42 -1.45 34.71 19.24
C GLU A 42 -0.61 34.14 18.10
N PHE A 43 -0.91 34.59 16.87
CA PHE A 43 -0.09 34.23 15.72
C PHE A 43 1.26 34.96 15.75
N SER A 44 2.34 34.19 15.60
CA SER A 44 3.67 34.72 15.31
C SER A 44 4.38 33.84 14.30
N LYS A 45 5.38 34.37 13.59
CA LYS A 45 6.20 33.59 12.65
C LYS A 45 6.90 32.38 13.32
N ARG A 46 7.06 32.40 14.66
CA ARG A 46 7.61 31.25 15.40
C ARG A 46 6.70 30.02 15.33
N ALA A 47 5.39 30.21 15.18
CA ALA A 47 4.42 29.12 15.05
C ALA A 47 4.62 28.30 13.75
N LEU A 48 5.30 28.86 12.74
CA LEU A 48 5.66 28.15 11.52
C LEU A 48 6.62 26.98 11.80
N LYS A 49 7.41 27.03 12.88
CA LYS A 49 8.24 25.89 13.30
C LYS A 49 7.37 24.68 13.64
N THR A 50 6.24 24.89 14.29
CA THR A 50 5.28 23.85 14.62
C THR A 50 4.60 23.30 13.36
N VAL A 51 4.25 24.17 12.41
CA VAL A 51 3.69 23.74 11.11
C VAL A 51 4.69 22.85 10.36
N VAL A 52 5.96 23.26 10.29
CA VAL A 52 7.03 22.44 9.69
C VAL A 52 7.21 21.13 10.45
N ALA A 53 7.21 21.16 11.78
CA ALA A 53 7.33 19.98 12.63
C ALA A 53 6.20 18.97 12.38
N PHE A 54 4.95 19.43 12.32
CA PHE A 54 3.80 18.57 12.01
C PHE A 54 3.90 17.97 10.60
N ALA A 55 4.25 18.76 9.59
CA ALA A 55 4.43 18.26 8.24
C ALA A 55 5.54 17.19 8.15
N ASN A 56 6.59 17.29 8.98
CA ASN A 56 7.70 16.34 8.96
C ASN A 56 7.48 15.06 9.77
N THR A 57 6.57 15.07 10.76
CA THR A 57 6.34 13.92 11.66
C THR A 57 5.03 13.20 11.40
N ASN A 58 3.98 13.46 12.17
CA ASN A 58 2.71 12.71 12.18
C ASN A 58 1.49 13.60 11.86
N GLY A 59 1.72 14.83 11.38
CA GLY A 59 0.68 15.84 11.29
C GLY A 59 0.26 16.36 12.67
N GLY A 60 -0.76 17.21 12.69
CA GLY A 60 -1.31 17.79 13.91
C GLY A 60 -2.18 19.00 13.66
N VAL A 61 -2.61 19.63 14.76
CA VAL A 61 -3.40 20.86 14.73
C VAL A 61 -2.76 21.89 15.65
N LEU A 62 -2.50 23.07 15.12
CA LEU A 62 -2.12 24.26 15.88
C LEU A 62 -3.35 25.12 16.08
N TYR A 63 -3.70 25.45 17.33
CA TYR A 63 -4.76 26.40 17.64
C TYR A 63 -4.20 27.75 18.08
N LEU A 64 -4.71 28.81 17.45
CA LEU A 64 -4.39 30.21 17.74
C LEU A 64 -5.55 30.85 18.51
N GLY A 65 -5.30 31.43 19.69
CA GLY A 65 -6.31 31.96 20.60
C GLY A 65 -6.54 31.11 21.86
N ILE A 66 -5.62 30.18 22.16
CA ILE A 66 -5.64 29.31 23.34
C ILE A 66 -4.29 29.44 24.06
N GLU A 67 -4.31 29.61 25.38
CA GLU A 67 -3.11 29.65 26.23
C GLU A 67 -2.48 28.26 26.38
N ASP A 68 -1.21 28.21 26.79
CA ASP A 68 -0.47 26.95 26.93
C ASP A 68 -1.11 26.00 27.99
N ASP A 69 -1.87 26.55 28.95
CA ASP A 69 -2.63 25.79 29.96
C ASP A 69 -3.99 25.25 29.46
N GLY A 70 -4.34 25.55 28.20
CA GLY A 70 -5.61 25.18 27.57
C GLY A 70 -6.74 26.19 27.76
N SER A 71 -6.50 27.32 28.45
CA SER A 71 -7.50 28.38 28.63
C SER A 71 -7.83 29.07 27.31
N VAL A 72 -9.11 29.18 26.98
CA VAL A 72 -9.56 29.77 25.71
C VAL A 72 -9.65 31.29 25.82
N CYS A 73 -8.71 32.00 25.21
CA CYS A 73 -8.70 33.47 25.14
C CYS A 73 -9.65 33.99 24.06
N GLY A 74 -9.67 33.33 22.90
CA GLY A 74 -10.29 33.83 21.67
C GLY A 74 -9.37 34.79 20.92
N LEU A 75 -9.75 35.13 19.69
CA LEU A 75 -9.08 36.12 18.85
C LEU A 75 -10.01 37.32 18.60
N ASP A 76 -9.47 38.53 18.69
CA ASP A 76 -10.23 39.78 18.46
C ASP A 76 -10.66 39.92 16.99
N ASP A 77 -9.77 39.59 16.04
CA ASP A 77 -10.05 39.54 14.60
C ASP A 77 -9.59 38.19 14.01
N PRO A 78 -10.45 37.16 14.06
CA PRO A 78 -10.13 35.84 13.52
C PRO A 78 -9.88 35.82 12.01
N ASP A 79 -10.50 36.74 11.25
CA ASP A 79 -10.37 36.79 9.79
C ASP A 79 -9.02 37.34 9.37
N ALA A 80 -8.55 38.41 10.02
CA ALA A 80 -7.20 38.93 9.82
C ALA A 80 -6.12 37.89 10.19
N VAL A 81 -6.31 37.17 11.31
CA VAL A 81 -5.37 36.11 11.74
C VAL A 81 -5.36 34.94 10.76
N LEU A 82 -6.52 34.50 10.29
CA LEU A 82 -6.65 33.43 9.29
C LEU A 82 -5.88 33.78 8.01
N LEU A 83 -6.10 34.98 7.47
CA LEU A 83 -5.39 35.43 6.27
C LEU A 83 -3.87 35.54 6.51
N ALA A 84 -3.47 36.07 7.66
CA ALA A 84 -2.07 36.22 8.02
C ALA A 84 -1.34 34.86 8.12
N VAL A 85 -1.94 33.86 8.76
CA VAL A 85 -1.33 32.53 8.90
C VAL A 85 -1.27 31.80 7.56
N THR A 86 -2.33 31.85 6.74
CA THR A 86 -2.34 31.22 5.41
C THR A 86 -1.25 31.79 4.50
N ASN A 87 -1.10 33.11 4.45
CA ASN A 87 -0.05 33.76 3.66
C ASN A 87 1.35 33.42 4.20
N ALA A 88 1.54 33.49 5.53
CA ALA A 88 2.83 33.18 6.14
C ALA A 88 3.28 31.74 5.86
N ILE A 89 2.36 30.77 5.93
CA ILE A 89 2.64 29.37 5.60
C ILE A 89 3.05 29.23 4.14
N ARG A 90 2.28 29.80 3.21
CA ARG A 90 2.56 29.74 1.76
C ARG A 90 3.93 30.34 1.39
N ASP A 91 4.27 31.48 1.99
CA ASP A 91 5.47 32.24 1.62
C ASP A 91 6.73 31.70 2.29
N SER A 92 6.59 31.19 3.51
CA SER A 92 7.74 30.89 4.38
C SER A 92 8.02 29.41 4.55
N VAL A 93 7.15 28.49 4.11
CA VAL A 93 7.37 27.04 4.20
C VAL A 93 7.59 26.44 2.80
N LYS A 94 8.65 25.63 2.66
CA LYS A 94 8.99 24.90 1.44
C LYS A 94 9.19 23.40 1.74
N PRO A 95 8.77 22.48 0.86
CA PRO A 95 7.87 22.68 -0.30
C PRO A 95 6.54 23.32 0.11
N ASN A 96 5.78 23.85 -0.85
CA ASN A 96 4.54 24.58 -0.54
C ASN A 96 3.52 23.64 0.12
N PRO A 97 3.12 23.86 1.39
CA PRO A 97 2.26 22.93 2.12
C PRO A 97 0.75 23.17 1.86
N SER A 98 0.36 23.98 0.87
CA SER A 98 -1.05 24.35 0.64
C SER A 98 -1.99 23.16 0.41
N MET A 99 -1.50 21.99 0.02
CA MET A 99 -2.32 20.77 -0.13
C MET A 99 -2.48 19.97 1.17
N ILE A 100 -1.66 20.23 2.19
CA ILE A 100 -1.64 19.50 3.45
C ILE A 100 -1.96 20.38 4.67
N ALA A 101 -2.01 21.70 4.48
CA ALA A 101 -2.28 22.67 5.53
C ALA A 101 -3.62 23.38 5.28
N GLU A 102 -4.60 23.08 6.12
CA GLU A 102 -5.92 23.70 6.12
C GLU A 102 -6.05 24.66 7.29
N CYS A 103 -6.48 25.90 7.03
CA CYS A 103 -6.75 26.89 8.08
C CYS A 103 -8.26 27.12 8.17
N GLU A 104 -8.84 26.97 9.36
CA GLU A 104 -10.27 27.16 9.60
C GLU A 104 -10.55 27.92 10.89
N LYS A 105 -11.66 28.66 10.95
CA LYS A 105 -12.17 29.26 12.19
C LYS A 105 -12.93 28.21 12.99
N VAL A 106 -12.63 28.08 14.27
CA VAL A 106 -13.25 27.11 15.17
C VAL A 106 -13.82 27.85 16.38
N GLU A 107 -14.98 27.43 16.88
CA GLU A 107 -15.54 27.96 18.13
C GLU A 107 -15.19 27.06 19.32
N PHE A 108 -14.56 27.63 20.34
CA PHE A 108 -14.33 27.01 21.64
C PHE A 108 -14.94 27.88 22.73
N GLU A 109 -15.76 27.29 23.61
CA GLU A 109 -16.37 27.99 24.75
C GLU A 109 -17.06 29.34 24.41
N GLY A 110 -17.62 29.45 23.20
CA GLY A 110 -18.28 30.67 22.71
C GLY A 110 -17.32 31.76 22.18
N LYS A 111 -16.03 31.45 22.09
CA LYS A 111 -14.98 32.32 21.54
C LYS A 111 -14.45 31.73 20.24
N THR A 112 -14.10 32.60 19.29
CA THR A 112 -13.55 32.17 18.00
C THR A 112 -12.03 32.05 18.10
N VAL A 113 -11.49 30.93 17.61
CA VAL A 113 -10.06 30.65 17.48
C VAL A 113 -9.76 30.26 16.02
N VAL A 114 -8.49 30.25 15.63
CA VAL A 114 -8.07 29.75 14.31
C VAL A 114 -7.33 28.43 14.49
N GLY A 115 -7.80 27.37 13.82
CA GLY A 115 -7.16 26.07 13.76
C GLY A 115 -6.39 25.91 12.45
N VAL A 116 -5.12 25.50 12.54
CA VAL A 116 -4.28 25.13 11.41
C VAL A 116 -4.06 23.63 11.48
N ARG A 117 -4.80 22.86 10.68
CA ARG A 117 -4.63 21.42 10.54
C ARG A 117 -3.55 21.16 9.50
N VAL A 118 -2.53 20.42 9.89
CA VAL A 118 -1.39 20.08 9.03
C VAL A 118 -1.31 18.56 8.96
N GLU A 119 -1.47 18.00 7.78
CA GLU A 119 -1.23 16.59 7.55
C GLU A 119 0.27 16.30 7.45
N ARG A 120 0.64 15.04 7.64
CA ARG A 120 2.01 14.62 7.39
C ARG A 120 2.33 14.77 5.91
N GLY A 121 3.39 15.50 5.61
CA GLY A 121 3.82 15.75 4.24
C GLY A 121 4.52 14.56 3.59
N VAL A 122 4.32 14.42 2.28
CA VAL A 122 4.98 13.39 1.45
C VAL A 122 6.33 13.84 0.90
N ASP A 123 6.50 15.14 0.61
CA ASP A 123 7.72 15.73 0.06
C ASP A 123 8.69 16.23 1.15
N ARG A 124 8.90 15.44 2.21
CA ARG A 124 9.76 15.84 3.33
C ARG A 124 11.24 15.93 2.89
N PRO A 125 12.10 16.69 3.59
CA PRO A 125 11.76 17.57 4.68
C PRO A 125 11.08 18.86 4.19
N TYR A 126 10.02 19.25 4.89
CA TYR A 126 9.53 20.63 4.89
C TYR A 126 10.46 21.48 5.76
N TYR A 127 10.68 22.73 5.36
CA TYR A 127 11.61 23.64 6.02
C TYR A 127 11.18 25.10 5.89
N LEU A 128 11.71 25.95 6.76
CA LEU A 128 11.56 27.40 6.68
C LEU A 128 12.43 27.97 5.55
N ALA A 129 11.81 28.68 4.60
CA ALA A 129 12.43 29.14 3.36
C ALA A 129 13.66 30.04 3.59
N ASP A 130 13.63 30.90 4.61
CA ASP A 130 14.73 31.82 4.97
C ASP A 130 15.92 31.11 5.63
N LYS A 131 15.71 29.91 6.17
CA LYS A 131 16.75 29.10 6.81
C LYS A 131 17.31 28.02 5.90
N GLY A 132 16.50 27.51 4.96
CA GLY A 132 16.90 26.45 4.03
C GLY A 132 16.82 25.05 4.65
N MET A 133 17.16 24.04 3.85
CA MET A 133 17.08 22.62 4.22
C MET A 133 18.33 22.17 5.00
N ARG A 134 18.47 22.68 6.22
CA ARG A 134 19.53 22.39 7.18
C ARG A 134 18.95 22.43 8.60
N PRO A 135 19.65 21.97 9.65
CA PRO A 135 19.09 21.87 11.00
C PRO A 135 18.35 23.13 11.49
N GLU A 136 18.81 24.32 11.13
CA GLU A 136 18.18 25.59 11.53
C GLU A 136 16.79 25.83 10.91
N GLY A 137 16.49 25.18 9.78
CA GLY A 137 15.27 25.34 9.01
C GLY A 137 14.33 24.14 9.03
N VAL A 138 14.79 22.96 9.44
CA VAL A 138 13.99 21.73 9.49
C VAL A 138 13.63 21.41 10.94
N TYR A 139 12.34 21.24 11.21
CA TYR A 139 11.82 20.93 12.54
C TYR A 139 11.08 19.60 12.54
N VAL A 140 11.16 18.87 13.65
CA VAL A 140 10.41 17.63 13.94
C VAL A 140 9.74 17.74 15.29
N ARG A 141 8.59 17.07 15.45
CA ARG A 141 7.81 17.04 16.68
C ARG A 141 8.10 15.76 17.48
N GLU A 142 8.47 15.91 18.74
CA GLU A 142 8.61 14.80 19.69
C GLU A 142 7.89 15.17 21.00
N GLY A 143 6.88 14.40 21.37
CA GLY A 143 5.96 14.80 22.44
C GLY A 143 5.32 16.16 22.14
N ALA A 144 5.24 17.06 23.12
CA ALA A 144 4.69 18.41 22.92
C ALA A 144 5.69 19.41 22.30
N ALA A 145 6.95 19.04 22.08
CA ALA A 145 7.99 19.97 21.67
C ALA A 145 8.36 19.83 20.19
N SER A 146 8.75 20.96 19.58
CA SER A 146 9.30 21.00 18.22
C SER A 146 10.81 21.27 18.30
N TYR A 147 11.62 20.34 17.79
CA TYR A 147 13.08 20.40 17.81
C TYR A 147 13.63 20.57 16.40
N MET A 148 14.84 21.13 16.31
CA MET A 148 15.59 21.13 15.05
C MET A 148 15.99 19.70 14.72
N ALA A 149 15.75 19.27 13.48
CA ALA A 149 16.18 17.97 13.02
C ALA A 149 17.71 17.94 12.87
N CYS A 150 18.35 16.87 13.32
CA CYS A 150 19.77 16.66 13.06
C CYS A 150 20.01 16.26 11.60
N GLU A 151 21.26 16.32 11.13
CA GLU A 151 21.61 15.95 9.75
C GLU A 151 21.20 14.52 9.39
N ALA A 152 21.28 13.58 10.33
CA ALA A 152 20.86 12.19 10.13
C ALA A 152 19.34 12.06 9.93
N GLU A 153 18.53 12.84 10.66
CA GLU A 153 17.08 12.88 10.49
C GLU A 153 16.70 13.54 9.17
N ILE A 154 17.38 14.63 8.78
CA ILE A 154 17.21 15.29 7.48
C ILE A 154 17.55 14.32 6.35
N ALA A 155 18.67 13.60 6.45
CA ALA A 155 19.06 12.59 5.47
C ALA A 155 18.03 11.45 5.40
N THR A 156 17.48 11.04 6.53
CA THR A 156 16.41 10.01 6.59
C THR A 156 15.13 10.51 5.93
N MET A 157 14.71 11.74 6.18
CA MET A 157 13.56 12.37 5.53
C MET A 157 13.78 12.50 4.02
N LEU A 158 14.97 12.94 3.60
CA LEU A 158 15.34 12.99 2.18
C LEU A 158 15.30 11.61 1.54
N LYS A 159 15.81 10.56 2.19
CA LYS A 159 15.73 9.19 1.65
C LYS A 159 14.29 8.69 1.57
N ALA A 160 13.46 9.00 2.55
CA ALA A 160 12.05 8.61 2.58
C ALA A 160 11.18 9.38 1.57
N SER A 161 11.64 10.55 1.12
CA SER A 161 10.87 11.47 0.27
C SER A 161 11.50 11.68 -1.11
N ARG A 162 12.74 11.22 -1.32
CA ARG A 162 13.42 11.18 -2.61
C ARG A 162 12.59 10.28 -3.52
N ARG A 163 11.92 10.93 -4.46
CA ARG A 163 11.34 10.35 -5.67
C ARG A 163 12.45 9.95 -6.67
N GLU A 164 13.49 9.26 -6.23
CA GLU A 164 14.32 8.52 -7.18
C GLU A 164 13.91 7.07 -7.06
N SER A 165 12.90 6.71 -7.84
CA SER A 165 12.62 5.31 -8.11
C SER A 165 13.87 4.67 -8.69
N PHE A 166 14.05 3.38 -8.43
CA PHE A 166 15.25 2.65 -8.84
C PHE A 166 15.63 2.94 -10.29
N ASP A 167 14.65 2.94 -11.20
CA ASP A 167 14.79 3.18 -12.63
C ASP A 167 15.31 4.59 -13.02
N SER A 168 15.17 5.59 -12.16
CA SER A 168 15.72 6.94 -12.37
C SER A 168 17.18 7.09 -11.93
N GLY A 169 17.68 6.19 -11.08
CA GLY A 169 19.06 6.23 -10.59
C GLY A 169 20.07 5.99 -11.71
N ARG A 170 21.31 6.47 -11.55
CA ARG A 170 22.39 6.21 -12.51
C ARG A 170 22.75 4.72 -12.50
N SER A 171 22.92 4.13 -13.69
CA SER A 171 23.39 2.75 -13.79
C SER A 171 24.88 2.64 -13.46
N LEU A 172 25.23 1.61 -12.70
CA LEU A 172 26.63 1.24 -12.48
C LEU A 172 27.30 0.73 -13.76
N ARG A 173 26.53 0.17 -14.70
CA ARG A 173 27.03 -0.32 -15.99
C ARG A 173 26.70 0.70 -17.08
N GLN A 174 27.74 1.20 -17.74
CA GLN A 174 27.60 2.16 -18.84
C GLN A 174 27.82 1.54 -20.23
N ASN A 175 28.43 0.35 -20.30
CA ASN A 175 28.58 -0.40 -21.54
C ASN A 175 27.30 -1.19 -21.82
N LEU A 176 26.25 -0.50 -22.27
CA LEU A 176 24.92 -1.06 -22.52
C LEU A 176 24.60 -1.11 -24.02
N THR A 177 24.01 -2.23 -24.45
CA THR A 177 23.42 -2.42 -25.79
C THR A 177 21.91 -2.60 -25.65
N PHE A 178 21.18 -2.35 -26.74
CA PHE A 178 19.71 -2.28 -26.73
C PHE A 178 19.09 -3.00 -27.94
N GLU A 179 19.70 -4.11 -28.38
CA GLU A 179 19.24 -4.84 -29.58
C GLU A 179 17.83 -5.39 -29.38
N GLY A 180 17.58 -6.04 -28.24
CA GLY A 180 16.26 -6.58 -27.92
C GLY A 180 15.19 -5.49 -27.80
N THR A 181 15.52 -4.37 -27.18
CA THR A 181 14.60 -3.23 -27.05
C THR A 181 14.34 -2.55 -28.39
N ARG A 182 15.36 -2.40 -29.24
CA ARG A 182 15.20 -1.85 -30.59
C ARG A 182 14.28 -2.72 -31.43
N ALA A 183 14.48 -4.03 -31.44
CA ALA A 183 13.63 -4.97 -32.16
C ALA A 183 12.17 -4.93 -31.65
N TYR A 184 11.97 -4.75 -30.34
CA TYR A 184 10.64 -4.59 -29.76
C TYR A 184 9.94 -3.33 -30.27
N PHE A 185 10.62 -2.18 -30.22
CA PHE A 185 10.06 -0.91 -30.69
C PHE A 185 9.74 -0.96 -32.18
N GLU A 186 10.63 -1.54 -33.00
CA GLU A 186 10.42 -1.70 -34.43
C GLU A 186 9.18 -2.55 -34.75
N ARG A 187 8.98 -3.66 -34.01
CA ARG A 187 7.79 -4.50 -34.16
C ARG A 187 6.49 -3.77 -33.84
N GLU A 188 6.51 -2.87 -32.86
CA GLU A 188 5.37 -2.01 -32.50
C GLU A 188 5.22 -0.77 -33.42
N GLY A 189 6.08 -0.64 -34.44
CA GLY A 189 6.08 0.49 -35.36
C GLY A 189 6.53 1.80 -34.72
N LEU A 190 7.40 1.72 -33.71
CA LEU A 190 7.93 2.85 -32.95
C LEU A 190 9.41 3.08 -33.28
N GLU A 191 9.83 4.34 -33.34
CA GLU A 191 11.25 4.68 -33.48
C GLU A 191 12.02 4.45 -32.19
N PHE A 192 13.26 3.98 -32.30
CA PHE A 192 14.16 3.83 -31.15
C PHE A 192 15.58 4.31 -31.48
N GLY A 193 15.91 5.52 -31.02
CA GLY A 193 17.22 6.13 -31.16
C GLY A 193 17.57 7.06 -30.00
N GLY A 194 18.63 7.86 -30.14
CA GLY A 194 19.12 8.74 -29.07
C GLY A 194 18.11 9.78 -28.58
N ALA A 195 17.21 10.25 -29.46
CA ALA A 195 16.13 11.16 -29.08
C ALA A 195 15.12 10.46 -28.17
N GLN A 196 14.69 9.24 -28.52
CA GLN A 196 13.77 8.46 -27.73
C GLN A 196 14.39 8.05 -26.39
N MET A 197 15.66 7.63 -26.37
CA MET A 197 16.40 7.33 -25.13
C MET A 197 16.40 8.51 -24.16
N ARG A 198 16.64 9.75 -24.65
CA ARG A 198 16.54 10.96 -23.82
C ARG A 198 15.12 11.23 -23.34
N SER A 199 14.14 11.12 -24.23
CA SER A 199 12.72 11.34 -23.89
C SER A 199 12.17 10.34 -22.87
N LEU A 200 12.72 9.12 -22.86
CA LEU A 200 12.42 8.05 -21.92
C LEU A 200 13.23 8.15 -20.63
N ARG A 201 14.17 9.10 -20.54
CA ARG A 201 15.12 9.23 -19.42
C ARG A 201 15.97 7.98 -19.20
N MET A 202 16.32 7.29 -20.29
CA MET A 202 17.36 6.26 -20.28
C MET A 202 18.74 6.88 -20.09
N VAL A 203 18.89 8.18 -20.37
CA VAL A 203 20.12 8.94 -20.21
C VAL A 203 19.85 10.11 -19.28
N ASP A 204 20.74 10.33 -18.30
CA ASP A 204 20.67 11.44 -17.36
C ASP A 204 21.20 12.75 -17.97
N GLN A 205 21.24 13.82 -17.15
CA GLN A 205 21.68 15.15 -17.59
C GLN A 205 23.16 15.19 -17.98
N ASP A 206 23.98 14.26 -17.47
CA ASP A 206 25.42 14.16 -17.74
C ASP A 206 25.72 13.24 -18.94
N GLY A 207 24.68 12.74 -19.63
CA GLY A 207 24.85 11.83 -20.74
C GLY A 207 25.12 10.38 -20.33
N GLN A 208 24.96 10.03 -19.05
CA GLN A 208 25.17 8.67 -18.54
C GLN A 208 23.88 7.88 -18.53
N PHE A 209 23.96 6.56 -18.70
CA PHE A 209 22.81 5.67 -18.65
C PHE A 209 22.23 5.54 -17.24
N THR A 210 20.91 5.56 -17.15
CA THR A 210 20.13 5.30 -15.94
C THR A 210 19.88 3.80 -15.74
N ASN A 211 19.39 3.42 -14.57
CA ASN A 211 18.95 2.07 -14.27
C ASN A 211 17.79 1.63 -15.17
N LEU A 212 16.94 2.56 -15.64
CA LEU A 212 15.97 2.27 -16.70
C LEU A 212 16.65 1.75 -17.96
N ALA A 213 17.75 2.40 -18.38
CA ALA A 213 18.51 1.93 -19.52
C ALA A 213 19.09 0.54 -19.27
N TRP A 214 19.64 0.29 -18.08
CA TRP A 214 20.08 -1.05 -17.72
C TRP A 214 18.94 -2.08 -17.80
N LEU A 215 17.75 -1.78 -17.29
CA LEU A 215 16.58 -2.67 -17.38
C LEU A 215 16.17 -2.97 -18.83
N LEU A 216 16.31 -1.99 -19.72
CA LEU A 216 16.02 -2.13 -21.14
C LEU A 216 17.22 -2.60 -21.97
N SER A 217 18.36 -2.89 -21.35
CA SER A 217 19.57 -3.32 -22.04
C SER A 217 19.65 -4.84 -22.19
N ASP A 218 20.45 -5.30 -23.14
CA ASP A 218 20.76 -6.73 -23.28
C ASP A 218 21.60 -7.24 -22.09
N GLN A 219 22.19 -6.35 -21.28
CA GLN A 219 22.98 -6.64 -20.07
C GLN A 219 22.17 -6.63 -18.77
N CYS A 220 20.85 -6.50 -18.85
CA CYS A 220 19.96 -6.66 -17.70
C CYS A 220 20.07 -8.10 -17.15
N ASP A 221 20.57 -8.22 -15.93
CA ASP A 221 20.74 -9.52 -15.25
C ASP A 221 19.63 -9.81 -14.22
N ALA A 222 18.60 -8.97 -14.16
CA ALA A 222 17.35 -9.36 -13.50
C ALA A 222 16.74 -10.57 -14.21
N VAL A 223 16.27 -11.55 -13.45
CA VAL A 223 15.79 -12.83 -13.97
C VAL A 223 14.31 -13.01 -13.71
N VAL A 224 13.55 -13.46 -14.72
CA VAL A 224 12.23 -14.06 -14.52
C VAL A 224 12.38 -15.57 -14.69
N LYS A 225 12.03 -16.34 -13.66
CA LYS A 225 12.03 -17.81 -13.68
C LYS A 225 10.60 -18.31 -13.77
N LEU A 226 10.31 -19.08 -14.81
CA LEU A 226 9.02 -19.70 -15.06
C LEU A 226 9.14 -21.21 -14.89
N ALA A 227 8.14 -21.82 -14.27
CA ALA A 227 8.07 -23.26 -14.08
C ALA A 227 6.62 -23.75 -14.16
N ASP A 228 6.40 -24.79 -14.98
CA ASP A 228 5.18 -25.60 -15.03
C ASP A 228 5.39 -26.82 -14.13
N PHE A 229 4.42 -27.15 -13.28
CA PHE A 229 4.51 -28.24 -12.31
C PHE A 229 3.42 -29.29 -12.54
N PHE A 230 3.71 -30.54 -12.18
CA PHE A 230 2.68 -31.56 -12.04
C PHE A 230 1.93 -31.39 -10.71
N GLY A 231 0.61 -31.42 -10.75
CA GLY A 231 -0.24 -31.24 -9.57
C GLY A 231 -0.23 -29.81 -9.01
N VAL A 232 -0.61 -29.71 -7.73
CA VAL A 232 -0.74 -28.45 -6.98
C VAL A 232 0.48 -28.13 -6.09
N ASN A 233 1.51 -28.99 -6.16
CA ASN A 233 2.72 -28.90 -5.35
C ASN A 233 3.93 -28.53 -6.22
N ARG A 234 4.83 -27.70 -5.68
CA ARG A 234 6.07 -27.25 -6.35
C ARG A 234 7.21 -28.28 -6.31
N THR A 235 6.90 -29.57 -6.45
CA THR A 235 7.89 -30.63 -6.28
C THR A 235 8.42 -31.16 -7.60
N THR A 236 7.55 -31.28 -8.60
CA THR A 236 7.87 -31.98 -9.85
C THR A 236 7.67 -31.05 -11.04
N PHE A 237 8.77 -30.65 -11.68
CA PHE A 237 8.77 -29.78 -12.85
C PHE A 237 8.34 -30.55 -14.11
N LYS A 238 7.49 -29.91 -14.92
CA LYS A 238 7.08 -30.35 -16.26
C LYS A 238 7.80 -29.57 -17.36
N ASP A 239 7.93 -28.27 -17.20
CA ASP A 239 8.70 -27.38 -18.08
C ASP A 239 9.27 -26.22 -17.26
N ARG A 240 10.37 -25.62 -17.70
CA ARG A 240 10.99 -24.48 -17.02
C ARG A 240 11.72 -23.58 -18.00
N LEU A 241 11.70 -22.28 -17.71
CA LEU A 241 12.38 -21.26 -18.50
C LEU A 241 12.96 -20.19 -17.57
N GLU A 242 14.22 -19.83 -17.78
CA GLU A 242 14.83 -18.66 -17.15
C GLU A 242 15.14 -17.65 -18.24
N VAL A 243 14.66 -16.41 -18.07
CA VAL A 243 14.85 -15.32 -19.05
C VAL A 243 15.59 -14.15 -18.43
N THR A 244 16.50 -13.57 -19.21
CA THR A 244 17.34 -12.41 -18.88
C THR A 244 17.41 -11.46 -20.09
N GLY A 245 18.18 -10.37 -19.98
CA GLY A 245 18.24 -9.33 -21.00
C GLY A 245 17.11 -8.32 -20.84
N SER A 246 16.83 -7.49 -21.85
CA SER A 246 15.85 -6.40 -21.73
C SER A 246 14.52 -6.89 -21.13
N VAL A 247 13.98 -6.14 -20.15
CA VAL A 247 12.70 -6.48 -19.51
C VAL A 247 11.53 -6.62 -20.50
N LEU A 248 11.60 -5.98 -21.67
CA LEU A 248 10.63 -6.16 -22.75
C LEU A 248 10.76 -7.53 -23.42
N VAL A 249 12.01 -8.00 -23.62
CA VAL A 249 12.29 -9.36 -24.13
C VAL A 249 11.87 -10.41 -23.11
N GLN A 250 12.19 -10.17 -21.82
CA GLN A 250 11.77 -11.05 -20.73
C GLN A 250 10.25 -11.17 -20.68
N PHE A 251 9.51 -10.06 -20.81
CA PHE A 251 8.05 -10.05 -20.85
C PHE A 251 7.50 -10.89 -22.01
N ASP A 252 7.98 -10.69 -23.23
CA ASP A 252 7.54 -11.46 -24.40
C ASP A 252 7.81 -12.96 -24.26
N GLN A 253 9.00 -13.33 -23.79
CA GLN A 253 9.38 -14.74 -23.63
C GLN A 253 8.57 -15.39 -22.51
N ALA A 254 8.37 -14.69 -21.39
CA ALA A 254 7.52 -15.14 -20.30
C ALA A 254 6.07 -15.33 -20.76
N LEU A 255 5.52 -14.39 -21.53
CA LEU A 255 4.15 -14.48 -22.04
C LEU A 255 4.00 -15.62 -23.06
N LYS A 256 4.98 -15.83 -23.94
CA LYS A 256 5.02 -16.98 -24.87
C LYS A 256 5.08 -18.31 -24.13
N PHE A 257 5.89 -18.40 -23.07
CA PHE A 257 5.92 -19.57 -22.20
C PHE A 257 4.54 -19.80 -21.59
N LEU A 258 3.96 -18.80 -20.93
CA LEU A 258 2.65 -18.92 -20.30
C LEU A 258 1.58 -19.36 -21.31
N ALA A 259 1.51 -18.73 -22.48
CA ALA A 259 0.56 -19.08 -23.54
C ALA A 259 0.64 -20.54 -23.99
N LYS A 260 1.82 -21.17 -23.97
CA LYS A 260 2.01 -22.60 -24.27
C LYS A 260 1.38 -23.52 -23.21
N HIS A 261 1.28 -23.04 -21.97
CA HIS A 261 0.76 -23.78 -20.81
C HIS A 261 -0.66 -23.35 -20.42
N LEU A 262 -1.26 -22.38 -21.12
CA LEU A 262 -2.68 -22.08 -21.01
C LEU A 262 -3.47 -23.10 -21.85
N HIS A 263 -4.34 -23.86 -21.20
CA HIS A 263 -5.19 -24.85 -21.85
C HIS A 263 -6.65 -24.40 -21.87
N TYR A 264 -7.45 -25.07 -22.70
CA TYR A 264 -8.89 -24.91 -22.77
C TYR A 264 -9.58 -26.25 -22.55
N LYS A 265 -10.71 -26.25 -21.83
CA LYS A 265 -11.66 -27.36 -21.80
C LYS A 265 -12.79 -27.11 -22.78
N THR A 266 -13.04 -28.07 -23.65
CA THR A 266 -14.18 -28.03 -24.56
C THR A 266 -15.39 -28.74 -23.95
N LYS A 267 -16.54 -28.06 -23.87
CA LYS A 267 -17.84 -28.67 -23.54
C LYS A 267 -18.85 -28.39 -24.65
N PHE A 268 -19.82 -29.29 -24.84
CA PHE A 268 -20.95 -29.05 -25.72
C PHE A 268 -22.13 -28.57 -24.89
N VAL A 269 -22.57 -27.33 -25.14
CA VAL A 269 -23.78 -26.73 -24.54
C VAL A 269 -24.75 -26.46 -25.68
N ASP A 270 -25.97 -26.97 -25.58
CA ASP A 270 -27.01 -26.86 -26.63
C ASP A 270 -26.52 -27.26 -28.03
N MET A 271 -25.79 -28.40 -28.13
CA MET A 271 -25.19 -28.93 -29.36
C MET A 271 -24.14 -28.02 -30.02
N ARG A 272 -23.69 -26.96 -29.32
CA ARG A 272 -22.62 -26.07 -29.76
C ARG A 272 -21.38 -26.29 -28.92
N ARG A 273 -20.23 -26.34 -29.60
CA ARG A 273 -18.93 -26.38 -28.94
C ARG A 273 -18.68 -25.04 -28.24
N VAL A 274 -18.43 -25.08 -26.94
CA VAL A 274 -17.99 -23.93 -26.14
C VAL A 274 -16.66 -24.30 -25.50
N ASP A 275 -15.63 -23.52 -25.80
CA ASP A 275 -14.31 -23.66 -25.21
C ASP A 275 -14.23 -22.76 -23.96
N TYR A 276 -13.85 -23.35 -22.83
CA TYR A 276 -13.64 -22.67 -21.56
C TYR A 276 -12.13 -22.58 -21.32
N GLU A 277 -11.60 -21.37 -21.22
CA GLU A 277 -10.19 -21.14 -20.91
C GLU A 277 -9.90 -21.43 -19.44
N ASP A 278 -8.79 -22.11 -19.16
CA ASP A 278 -8.35 -22.41 -17.79
C ASP A 278 -8.02 -21.12 -17.01
N PHE A 279 -7.39 -20.15 -17.68
CA PHE A 279 -7.06 -18.83 -17.13
C PHE A 279 -7.29 -17.75 -18.19
N PRO A 280 -7.81 -16.56 -17.82
CA PRO A 280 -7.95 -15.45 -18.76
C PRO A 280 -6.59 -14.96 -19.25
N PRO A 281 -6.37 -14.89 -20.56
CA PRO A 281 -5.16 -14.32 -21.13
C PRO A 281 -4.89 -12.90 -20.62
N ASP A 282 -5.94 -12.08 -20.51
CA ASP A 282 -5.82 -10.70 -20.03
C ASP A 282 -5.38 -10.63 -18.56
N ALA A 283 -5.90 -11.50 -17.69
CA ALA A 283 -5.51 -11.54 -16.29
C ALA A 283 -4.06 -12.02 -16.12
N VAL A 284 -3.65 -13.03 -16.89
CA VAL A 284 -2.29 -13.58 -16.91
C VAL A 284 -1.29 -12.53 -17.39
N ARG A 285 -1.61 -11.83 -18.48
CA ARG A 285 -0.82 -10.72 -19.02
C ARG A 285 -0.65 -9.62 -17.99
N GLU A 286 -1.74 -9.17 -17.39
CA GLU A 286 -1.75 -8.07 -16.42
C GLU A 286 -1.02 -8.43 -15.13
N ALA A 287 -1.15 -9.67 -14.64
CA ALA A 287 -0.41 -10.14 -13.47
C ALA A 287 1.11 -10.19 -13.73
N LEU A 288 1.52 -10.60 -14.94
CA LEU A 288 2.93 -10.59 -15.34
C LEU A 288 3.50 -9.16 -15.43
N ILE A 289 2.76 -8.24 -16.04
CA ILE A 289 3.12 -6.81 -16.11
C ILE A 289 3.31 -6.25 -14.70
N ASN A 290 2.36 -6.50 -13.81
CA ASN A 290 2.44 -6.02 -12.43
C ASN A 290 3.65 -6.59 -11.68
N ALA A 291 3.96 -7.87 -11.88
CA ALA A 291 5.13 -8.52 -11.29
C ALA A 291 6.48 -7.97 -11.80
N ILE A 292 6.51 -7.33 -12.98
CA ILE A 292 7.69 -6.68 -13.55
C ILE A 292 7.76 -5.21 -13.11
N ILE A 293 6.70 -4.43 -13.35
CA ILE A 293 6.68 -2.97 -13.08
C ILE A 293 6.82 -2.66 -11.58
N HIS A 294 6.20 -3.46 -10.71
CA HIS A 294 6.22 -3.20 -9.26
C HIS A 294 7.35 -3.94 -8.53
N ARG A 295 8.25 -4.61 -9.25
CA ARG A 295 9.40 -5.32 -8.68
C ARG A 295 10.38 -4.35 -8.03
N ASP A 296 10.91 -4.74 -6.88
CA ASP A 296 12.08 -4.10 -6.28
C ASP A 296 13.36 -4.59 -6.96
N TYR A 297 13.90 -3.77 -7.87
CA TYR A 297 15.08 -4.10 -8.66
C TYR A 297 16.40 -3.93 -7.91
N GLU A 298 16.39 -3.36 -6.69
CA GLU A 298 17.56 -3.37 -5.81
C GLU A 298 17.84 -4.76 -5.24
N ILE A 299 16.83 -5.62 -5.20
CA ILE A 299 16.94 -6.99 -4.68
C ILE A 299 17.39 -7.93 -5.81
N VAL A 300 18.53 -8.56 -5.62
CA VAL A 300 19.09 -9.58 -6.53
C VAL A 300 18.40 -10.93 -6.30
N ALA A 301 17.11 -11.00 -6.65
CA ALA A 301 16.31 -12.22 -6.54
C ALA A 301 15.30 -12.33 -7.69
N PRO A 302 15.10 -13.51 -8.28
CA PRO A 302 14.25 -13.64 -9.47
C PRO A 302 12.79 -13.29 -9.19
N THR A 303 12.09 -12.81 -10.21
CA THR A 303 10.61 -12.91 -10.24
C THR A 303 10.26 -14.35 -10.56
N LEU A 304 9.40 -14.96 -9.76
CA LEU A 304 9.01 -16.36 -9.91
C LEU A 304 7.59 -16.44 -10.47
N VAL A 305 7.42 -17.20 -11.54
CA VAL A 305 6.12 -17.54 -12.12
C VAL A 305 5.95 -19.06 -12.06
N SER A 306 4.93 -19.53 -11.35
CA SER A 306 4.65 -20.96 -11.21
C SER A 306 3.28 -21.27 -11.78
N VAL A 307 3.24 -22.13 -12.79
CA VAL A 307 2.02 -22.69 -13.35
C VAL A 307 1.77 -24.03 -12.64
N LEU A 308 0.64 -24.14 -11.97
CA LEU A 308 0.17 -25.35 -11.30
C LEU A 308 -1.21 -25.72 -11.88
N GLU A 309 -1.66 -26.94 -11.61
CA GLU A 309 -2.95 -27.42 -12.13
C GLU A 309 -4.15 -26.59 -11.65
N ASP A 310 -4.10 -26.07 -10.42
CA ASP A 310 -5.18 -25.30 -9.80
C ASP A 310 -5.01 -23.78 -9.90
N ARG A 311 -3.79 -23.29 -10.20
CA ARG A 311 -3.50 -21.84 -10.20
C ARG A 311 -2.19 -21.47 -10.91
N ILE A 312 -2.09 -20.20 -11.30
CA ILE A 312 -0.81 -19.56 -11.65
C ILE A 312 -0.42 -18.60 -10.53
N GLU A 313 0.82 -18.69 -10.04
CA GLU A 313 1.37 -17.78 -9.04
C GLU A 313 2.46 -16.88 -9.64
N PHE A 314 2.29 -15.56 -9.50
CA PHE A 314 3.31 -14.56 -9.81
C PHE A 314 3.86 -14.00 -8.51
N THR A 315 5.15 -14.17 -8.25
CA THR A 315 5.82 -13.68 -7.03
C THR A 315 6.94 -12.72 -7.41
N SER A 316 6.81 -11.46 -6.98
CA SER A 316 7.82 -10.42 -7.14
C SER A 316 8.32 -9.95 -5.77
N HIS A 317 9.60 -9.59 -5.72
CA HIS A 317 10.20 -8.99 -4.54
C HIS A 317 9.84 -7.50 -4.46
N GLY A 318 9.72 -6.99 -3.23
CA GLY A 318 9.21 -5.65 -2.94
C GLY A 318 7.82 -5.74 -2.32
N GLY A 319 7.65 -5.16 -1.13
CA GLY A 319 6.33 -4.91 -0.56
C GLY A 319 5.64 -3.70 -1.21
N PRO A 320 4.39 -3.40 -0.83
CA PRO A 320 3.71 -2.20 -1.28
C PRO A 320 4.54 -0.94 -0.96
N PRO A 321 4.45 0.12 -1.78
CA PRO A 321 5.18 1.37 -1.54
C PRO A 321 4.96 1.88 -0.11
N VAL A 322 6.02 2.37 0.54
CA VAL A 322 6.03 2.81 1.95
C VAL A 322 4.96 3.89 2.24
N GLN A 323 4.47 4.57 1.20
CA GLN A 323 3.48 5.64 1.28
C GLN A 323 2.02 5.18 1.35
N LEU A 324 1.71 3.90 1.08
CA LEU A 324 0.37 3.36 1.30
C LEU A 324 0.38 2.60 2.62
N SER A 325 -0.41 3.04 3.60
CA SER A 325 -0.75 2.11 4.67
C SER A 325 -1.47 0.92 4.04
N LEU A 326 -1.25 -0.29 4.56
CA LEU A 326 -1.87 -1.49 4.03
C LEU A 326 -3.42 -1.44 4.06
N SER A 327 -3.98 -0.47 4.78
CA SER A 327 -5.40 -0.12 4.87
C SER A 327 -5.90 0.87 3.81
N GLU A 328 -5.01 1.54 3.07
CA GLU A 328 -5.30 2.57 2.05
C GLU A 328 -5.13 2.05 0.61
N PHE A 329 -4.98 0.74 0.42
CA PHE A 329 -5.00 0.15 -0.92
C PHE A 329 -6.43 0.20 -1.48
N GLU A 330 -6.84 1.38 -1.95
CA GLU A 330 -8.07 1.57 -2.69
C GLU A 330 -7.85 1.08 -4.14
N TRP A 331 -8.76 0.25 -4.61
CA TRP A 331 -8.77 -0.44 -5.92
C TRP A 331 -8.52 0.46 -7.14
N ASP A 332 -8.66 1.78 -6.97
CA ASP A 332 -8.69 2.78 -8.04
C ASP A 332 -7.35 3.52 -8.23
N VAL A 333 -6.34 3.31 -7.38
CA VAL A 333 -5.04 4.02 -7.50
C VAL A 333 -3.85 3.06 -7.40
N SER A 334 -3.32 2.65 -8.56
CA SER A 334 -2.05 1.91 -8.64
C SER A 334 -0.88 2.87 -8.84
N VAL A 335 0.03 2.94 -7.86
CA VAL A 335 1.28 3.71 -7.96
C VAL A 335 2.44 2.77 -8.32
N PRO A 336 3.07 2.90 -9.51
CA PRO A 336 4.18 2.05 -9.90
C PRO A 336 5.44 2.33 -9.08
N ARG A 337 6.11 1.26 -8.65
CA ARG A 337 7.43 1.37 -7.99
C ARG A 337 8.52 1.86 -8.95
N ASN A 338 8.41 1.44 -10.21
CA ASN A 338 9.29 1.86 -11.32
C ASN A 338 8.45 2.67 -12.32
N PRO A 339 8.20 3.97 -12.06
CA PRO A 339 7.34 4.82 -12.89
C PRO A 339 7.88 5.08 -14.29
N LEU A 340 9.21 5.16 -14.48
CA LEU A 340 9.79 5.34 -15.81
C LEU A 340 9.70 4.05 -16.62
N LEU A 341 9.85 2.90 -15.96
CA LEU A 341 9.59 1.60 -16.60
C LEU A 341 8.10 1.47 -17.00
N ALA A 342 7.19 1.89 -16.13
CA ALA A 342 5.76 1.93 -16.46
C ALA A 342 5.48 2.86 -17.66
N GLU A 343 6.14 4.01 -17.74
CA GLU A 343 6.04 4.92 -18.89
C GLU A 343 6.48 4.24 -20.20
N VAL A 344 7.55 3.45 -20.18
CA VAL A 344 7.98 2.67 -21.35
C VAL A 344 6.89 1.68 -21.76
N PHE A 345 6.35 0.90 -20.82
CA PHE A 345 5.27 -0.06 -21.07
C PHE A 345 4.02 0.63 -21.61
N TYR A 346 3.72 1.85 -21.16
CA TYR A 346 2.63 2.66 -21.71
C TYR A 346 2.91 3.07 -23.16
N ARG A 347 4.12 3.57 -23.46
CA ARG A 347 4.49 4.00 -24.83
C ARG A 347 4.49 2.84 -25.83
N VAL A 348 4.89 1.65 -25.41
CA VAL A 348 4.80 0.43 -26.24
C VAL A 348 3.42 -0.25 -26.19
N ARG A 349 2.39 0.44 -25.66
CA ARG A 349 0.98 -0.01 -25.65
C ARG A 349 0.73 -1.31 -24.87
N LEU A 350 1.60 -1.63 -23.91
CA LEU A 350 1.43 -2.77 -23.03
C LEU A 350 0.51 -2.49 -21.84
N ILE A 351 0.42 -1.23 -21.38
CA ILE A 351 -0.45 -0.81 -20.26
C ILE A 351 -1.22 0.47 -20.59
N GLU A 352 -2.27 0.72 -19.81
CA GLU A 352 -3.04 1.97 -19.81
C GLU A 352 -2.59 2.89 -18.67
N ALA A 353 -2.81 4.20 -18.79
CA ALA A 353 -2.37 5.20 -17.81
C ALA A 353 -3.25 5.28 -16.54
N TYR A 354 -4.38 4.57 -16.49
CA TYR A 354 -5.45 4.80 -15.50
C TYR A 354 -5.39 3.90 -14.26
N GLY A 355 -4.33 3.09 -14.08
CA GLY A 355 -4.16 2.26 -12.87
C GLY A 355 -5.22 1.15 -12.69
N THR A 356 -5.96 0.81 -13.75
CA THR A 356 -7.09 -0.14 -13.76
C THR A 356 -6.67 -1.61 -13.81
N GLY A 357 -5.36 -1.90 -13.82
CA GLY A 357 -4.81 -3.24 -14.06
C GLY A 357 -5.33 -4.32 -13.13
N ILE A 358 -5.27 -4.07 -11.81
CA ILE A 358 -5.78 -5.03 -10.80
C ILE A 358 -7.29 -5.23 -10.97
N LYS A 359 -8.04 -4.16 -11.22
CA LYS A 359 -9.48 -4.25 -11.45
C LYS A 359 -9.81 -5.15 -12.65
N ARG A 360 -9.07 -5.02 -13.75
CA ARG A 360 -9.23 -5.88 -14.94
C ARG A 360 -8.96 -7.35 -14.66
N ILE A 361 -8.01 -7.66 -13.78
CA ILE A 361 -7.78 -9.04 -13.33
C ILE A 361 -9.04 -9.59 -12.65
N PHE A 362 -9.68 -8.82 -11.76
CA PHE A 362 -10.92 -9.25 -11.11
C PHE A 362 -12.12 -9.30 -12.06
N GLU A 363 -12.31 -8.26 -12.89
CA GLU A 363 -13.36 -8.20 -13.92
C GLU A 363 -13.26 -9.40 -14.87
N ALA A 364 -12.04 -9.82 -15.24
CA ALA A 364 -11.85 -11.00 -16.07
C ALA A 364 -12.48 -12.24 -15.42
N TYR A 365 -12.40 -12.39 -14.09
CA TYR A 365 -12.87 -13.53 -13.28
C TYR A 365 -14.34 -13.47 -12.85
N GLU A 366 -15.06 -12.40 -13.15
CA GLU A 366 -16.49 -12.31 -12.85
C GLU A 366 -17.28 -13.46 -13.48
N GLY A 367 -18.24 -14.00 -12.73
CA GLY A 367 -19.09 -15.10 -13.18
C GLY A 367 -18.41 -16.47 -13.31
N SER A 368 -17.08 -16.58 -13.08
CA SER A 368 -16.36 -17.86 -13.17
C SER A 368 -16.51 -18.76 -11.93
N GLY A 369 -17.03 -18.24 -10.82
CA GLY A 369 -17.18 -18.96 -9.55
C GLY A 369 -15.90 -19.07 -8.72
N VAL A 370 -14.79 -18.49 -9.20
CA VAL A 370 -13.51 -18.37 -8.50
C VAL A 370 -12.97 -16.94 -8.62
N SER A 371 -12.11 -16.51 -7.68
CA SER A 371 -11.60 -15.15 -7.60
C SER A 371 -10.07 -15.12 -7.42
N PRO A 372 -9.33 -14.23 -8.09
CA PRO A 372 -7.90 -14.01 -7.86
C PRO A 372 -7.58 -13.61 -6.41
N GLU A 373 -6.36 -13.90 -5.97
CA GLU A 373 -5.86 -13.54 -4.64
C GLU A 373 -4.56 -12.73 -4.75
N PHE A 374 -4.44 -11.64 -3.98
CA PHE A 374 -3.19 -10.89 -3.86
C PHE A 374 -2.68 -10.91 -2.42
N ASN A 375 -1.53 -11.53 -2.22
CA ASN A 375 -0.87 -11.63 -0.93
C ASN A 375 0.30 -10.67 -0.87
N MET A 376 0.15 -9.65 -0.04
CA MET A 376 1.15 -8.60 0.13
C MET A 376 1.77 -8.69 1.52
N SER A 377 3.09 -8.66 1.55
CA SER A 377 3.87 -8.56 2.77
C SER A 377 4.84 -7.39 2.63
N LYS A 378 5.59 -7.10 3.70
CA LYS A 378 6.63 -6.06 3.67
C LYS A 378 7.69 -6.28 2.58
N HIS A 379 7.92 -7.53 2.15
CA HIS A 379 9.06 -7.89 1.29
C HIS A 379 8.67 -8.56 -0.03
N LEU A 380 7.45 -9.05 -0.13
CA LEU A 380 6.98 -9.86 -1.25
C LEU A 380 5.54 -9.50 -1.60
N VAL A 381 5.27 -9.48 -2.90
CA VAL A 381 3.92 -9.45 -3.47
C VAL A 381 3.72 -10.74 -4.25
N ARG A 382 2.60 -11.42 -4.00
CA ARG A 382 2.19 -12.62 -4.72
C ARG A 382 0.79 -12.47 -5.26
N ALA A 383 0.64 -12.51 -6.58
CA ALA A 383 -0.67 -12.65 -7.23
C ALA A 383 -0.92 -14.14 -7.54
N ARG A 384 -2.12 -14.62 -7.23
CA ARG A 384 -2.57 -15.98 -7.56
C ARG A 384 -3.82 -15.90 -8.42
N LEU A 385 -3.74 -16.52 -9.60
CA LEU A 385 -4.84 -16.62 -10.53
C LEU A 385 -5.35 -18.06 -10.49
N PRO A 386 -6.58 -18.33 -10.02
CA PRO A 386 -7.10 -19.70 -9.97
C PRO A 386 -7.46 -20.23 -11.36
N ASN A 387 -7.33 -21.55 -11.55
CA ASN A 387 -7.78 -22.25 -12.74
C ASN A 387 -9.30 -22.42 -12.67
N ARG A 388 -10.01 -21.88 -13.67
CA ARG A 388 -11.49 -21.92 -13.78
C ARG A 388 -12.04 -23.31 -14.02
N ASN A 389 -11.21 -24.16 -14.60
CA ASN A 389 -11.57 -25.49 -15.04
C ASN A 389 -11.07 -26.57 -14.08
N TYR A 390 -10.50 -26.21 -12.92
CA TYR A 390 -10.00 -27.19 -11.98
C TYR A 390 -11.15 -27.84 -11.18
N ASP A 391 -11.33 -29.15 -11.38
CA ASP A 391 -12.43 -29.93 -10.78
C ASP A 391 -12.08 -30.47 -9.38
N GLY A 392 -10.94 -30.07 -8.80
CA GLY A 392 -10.54 -30.47 -7.45
C GLY A 392 -11.48 -29.94 -6.36
N ASP A 393 -11.57 -30.67 -5.25
CA ASP A 393 -12.47 -30.40 -4.13
C ASP A 393 -11.97 -29.26 -3.21
N ASP A 394 -11.31 -28.25 -3.78
CA ASP A 394 -10.72 -27.15 -3.04
C ASP A 394 -11.77 -26.06 -2.79
N ALA A 395 -12.45 -26.18 -1.65
CA ALA A 395 -13.47 -25.23 -1.19
C ALA A 395 -12.92 -23.78 -1.03
N PHE A 396 -11.59 -23.61 -1.04
CA PHE A 396 -10.92 -22.32 -0.90
C PHE A 396 -11.29 -21.33 -2.01
N TRP A 397 -11.32 -21.78 -3.27
CA TRP A 397 -11.60 -20.94 -4.44
C TRP A 397 -13.08 -20.74 -4.73
N ARG A 398 -13.96 -21.61 -4.20
CA ARG A 398 -15.43 -21.55 -4.43
C ARG A 398 -16.15 -20.47 -3.61
N ARG A 399 -15.43 -19.55 -2.97
CA ARG A 399 -16.04 -18.38 -2.33
C ARG A 399 -16.50 -17.41 -3.42
N GLY A 400 -17.68 -16.82 -3.21
CA GLY A 400 -18.26 -15.84 -4.14
C GLY A 400 -17.27 -14.72 -4.50
N SER A 401 -17.61 -13.99 -5.56
CA SER A 401 -16.85 -13.01 -6.35
C SER A 401 -16.15 -11.84 -5.61
N ASP A 402 -16.00 -11.92 -4.29
CA ASP A 402 -15.30 -10.92 -3.51
C ASP A 402 -13.78 -11.10 -3.64
N PRO A 403 -13.05 -10.03 -3.95
CA PRO A 403 -11.60 -10.08 -4.12
C PRO A 403 -10.91 -10.32 -2.77
N VAL A 404 -9.99 -11.29 -2.71
CA VAL A 404 -9.25 -11.61 -1.47
C VAL A 404 -7.85 -11.02 -1.54
N ILE A 405 -7.59 -9.99 -0.72
CA ILE A 405 -6.24 -9.46 -0.50
C ILE A 405 -5.85 -9.76 0.93
N THR A 406 -4.80 -10.55 1.15
CA THR A 406 -4.26 -10.75 2.50
C THR A 406 -2.98 -9.96 2.69
N VAL A 407 -2.96 -9.19 3.78
CA VAL A 407 -1.79 -8.45 4.21
C VAL A 407 -1.23 -9.14 5.44
N SER A 408 -0.03 -9.70 5.32
CA SER A 408 0.67 -10.29 6.45
C SER A 408 1.39 -9.19 7.24
N ARG A 409 0.84 -8.80 8.41
CA ARG A 409 1.61 -8.10 9.45
C ARG A 409 2.56 -9.14 10.07
N GLY A 410 3.87 -8.88 10.03
CA GLY A 410 4.86 -9.81 10.56
C GLY A 410 4.63 -10.08 12.04
N GLY A 411 4.38 -11.35 12.39
CA GLY A 411 4.20 -11.84 13.75
C GLY A 411 4.36 -13.37 13.80
N ALA A 412 5.31 -13.81 14.64
CA ALA A 412 5.63 -15.18 15.10
C ALA A 412 5.76 -16.33 14.07
N ALA A 413 6.94 -16.96 14.08
CA ALA A 413 7.19 -18.25 13.42
C ALA A 413 6.20 -19.31 13.99
N GLY A 414 5.34 -19.83 13.13
CA GLY A 414 4.26 -20.78 13.49
C GLY A 414 2.88 -20.41 12.93
N ALA A 415 2.70 -19.20 12.38
CA ALA A 415 1.43 -18.75 11.82
C ALA A 415 1.09 -19.31 10.41
N ASP A 416 2.06 -19.93 9.72
CA ASP A 416 1.90 -20.41 8.33
C ASP A 416 1.05 -21.70 8.20
N GLU A 417 0.71 -22.38 9.31
CA GLU A 417 -0.16 -23.57 9.34
C GLU A 417 -1.58 -23.29 9.86
N LEU A 418 -1.97 -22.02 9.99
CA LEU A 418 -3.28 -21.62 10.50
C LEU A 418 -4.30 -21.50 9.38
N ARG A 419 -5.49 -22.09 9.60
CA ARG A 419 -6.65 -21.85 8.72
C ARG A 419 -7.07 -20.38 8.77
N ASP A 420 -7.70 -19.85 7.73
CA ASP A 420 -8.16 -18.44 7.65
C ASP A 420 -8.91 -17.97 8.90
N GLN A 421 -9.81 -18.80 9.44
CA GLN A 421 -10.58 -18.49 10.65
C GLN A 421 -9.72 -18.49 11.94
N GLU A 422 -8.66 -19.30 11.98
CA GLU A 422 -7.70 -19.33 13.10
C GLU A 422 -6.78 -18.10 13.04
N ARG A 423 -6.31 -17.71 11.84
CA ARG A 423 -5.52 -16.49 11.62
C ARG A 423 -6.29 -15.24 12.03
N LEU A 424 -7.56 -15.15 11.66
CA LEU A 424 -8.41 -14.01 11.98
C LEU A 424 -8.60 -13.83 13.49
N VAL A 425 -8.92 -14.91 14.21
CA VAL A 425 -9.09 -14.88 15.67
C VAL A 425 -7.75 -14.62 16.37
N PHE A 426 -6.65 -15.15 15.86
CA PHE A 426 -5.31 -14.92 16.40
C PHE A 426 -4.86 -13.46 16.23
N ALA A 427 -4.92 -12.91 15.01
CA ALA A 427 -4.54 -11.53 14.71
C ALA A 427 -5.36 -10.51 15.52
N MET A 428 -6.63 -10.82 15.80
CA MET A 428 -7.47 -10.00 16.68
C MET A 428 -7.02 -9.97 18.12
N LEU A 429 -6.65 -11.13 18.67
CA LEU A 429 -6.11 -11.21 20.03
C LEU A 429 -4.74 -10.53 20.14
N GLU A 430 -3.99 -10.47 19.03
CA GLU A 430 -2.72 -9.75 18.91
C GLU A 430 -2.93 -8.24 18.85
N GLU A 431 -3.88 -7.76 18.03
CA GLU A 431 -4.13 -6.33 17.80
C GLU A 431 -4.90 -5.65 18.94
N PHE A 432 -5.93 -6.31 19.48
CA PHE A 432 -6.83 -5.73 20.49
C PHE A 432 -6.56 -6.24 21.91
N GLY A 433 -5.61 -7.18 22.06
CA GLY A 433 -5.25 -7.75 23.35
C GLY A 433 -6.28 -8.76 23.89
N PRO A 434 -6.26 -9.04 25.21
CA PRO A 434 -7.07 -10.10 25.81
C PRO A 434 -8.58 -9.83 25.68
N MET A 435 -9.33 -10.75 25.07
CA MET A 435 -10.77 -10.58 24.82
C MET A 435 -11.62 -11.74 25.36
N ARG A 436 -12.88 -11.45 25.72
CA ARG A 436 -13.83 -12.51 26.09
C ARG A 436 -14.43 -13.13 24.83
N ARG A 437 -14.94 -14.35 24.97
CA ARG A 437 -15.67 -15.04 23.90
C ARG A 437 -16.83 -14.19 23.35
N ALA A 438 -17.58 -13.51 24.22
CA ALA A 438 -18.71 -12.68 23.81
C ALA A 438 -18.27 -11.54 22.89
N ASP A 439 -17.17 -10.87 23.23
CA ASP A 439 -16.59 -9.77 22.45
C ASP A 439 -16.08 -10.26 21.08
N LEU A 440 -15.52 -11.47 21.03
CA LEU A 440 -15.08 -12.13 19.80
C LEU A 440 -16.26 -12.54 18.90
N GLN A 441 -17.41 -12.91 19.48
CA GLN A 441 -18.61 -13.27 18.70
C GLN A 441 -19.31 -12.04 18.13
N GLU A 442 -19.43 -10.97 18.92
CA GLU A 442 -20.06 -9.73 18.50
C GLU A 442 -19.33 -9.09 17.31
N ARG A 443 -18.01 -9.30 17.23
CA ARG A 443 -17.16 -8.70 16.18
C ARG A 443 -17.09 -9.47 14.86
N PHE A 444 -17.41 -10.76 14.82
CA PHE A 444 -17.22 -11.59 13.61
C PHE A 444 -18.40 -12.46 13.22
N GLU A 445 -19.56 -12.30 13.86
CA GLU A 445 -20.77 -13.08 13.57
C GLU A 445 -20.55 -14.61 13.63
N PHE A 446 -19.51 -15.07 14.33
CA PHE A 446 -19.26 -16.50 14.50
C PHE A 446 -20.30 -17.11 15.45
N SER A 447 -20.82 -18.28 15.04
CA SER A 447 -21.58 -19.12 15.97
C SER A 447 -20.74 -19.48 17.20
N GLN A 448 -21.38 -19.63 18.35
CA GLN A 448 -20.71 -19.99 19.60
C GLN A 448 -19.91 -21.29 19.46
N ALA A 449 -20.45 -22.28 18.74
CA ALA A 449 -19.80 -23.56 18.50
C ALA A 449 -18.54 -23.40 17.63
N THR A 450 -18.61 -22.58 16.59
CA THR A 450 -17.49 -22.32 15.67
C THR A 450 -16.33 -21.64 16.41
N LEU A 451 -16.61 -20.59 17.19
CA LEU A 451 -15.58 -19.85 17.91
C LEU A 451 -14.91 -20.71 18.99
N LEU A 452 -15.66 -21.56 19.71
CA LEU A 452 -15.09 -22.49 20.69
C LEU A 452 -14.16 -23.52 20.02
N ARG A 453 -14.51 -24.01 18.84
CA ARG A 453 -13.66 -24.93 18.05
C ARG A 453 -12.37 -24.24 17.59
N ILE A 454 -12.44 -22.99 17.15
CA ILE A 454 -11.27 -22.21 16.71
C ILE A 454 -10.34 -21.93 17.90
N LEU A 455 -10.88 -21.42 19.02
CA LEU A 455 -10.10 -21.15 20.23
C LEU A 455 -9.50 -22.43 20.84
N GLY A 456 -10.20 -23.56 20.72
CA GLY A 456 -9.67 -24.88 21.10
C GLY A 456 -8.41 -25.23 20.29
N ARG A 457 -8.49 -25.15 18.97
CA ARG A 457 -7.36 -25.44 18.08
C ARG A 457 -6.19 -24.49 18.26
N LEU A 458 -6.45 -23.19 18.44
CA LEU A 458 -5.41 -22.19 18.71
C LEU A 458 -4.69 -22.45 20.05
N LYS A 459 -5.44 -22.94 21.04
CA LYS A 459 -4.87 -23.36 22.33
C LYS A 459 -4.06 -24.65 22.21
N ASP A 460 -4.55 -25.62 21.43
CA ASP A 460 -3.83 -26.88 21.17
C ASP A 460 -2.51 -26.64 20.41
N LYS A 461 -2.48 -25.62 19.54
CA LYS A 461 -1.27 -25.13 18.86
C LYS A 461 -0.36 -24.26 19.74
N GLY A 462 -0.72 -24.02 21.00
CA GLY A 462 0.07 -23.22 21.94
C GLY A 462 0.06 -21.71 21.68
N LEU A 463 -0.72 -21.23 20.70
CA LEU A 463 -0.75 -19.84 20.23
C LEU A 463 -1.64 -18.94 21.10
N VAL A 464 -2.66 -19.50 21.75
CA VAL A 464 -3.62 -18.77 22.59
C VAL A 464 -3.77 -19.44 23.95
N ARG A 465 -3.78 -18.66 25.03
CA ARG A 465 -4.06 -19.13 26.39
C ARG A 465 -5.38 -18.56 26.90
N ALA A 466 -6.08 -19.33 27.73
CA ALA A 466 -7.31 -18.90 28.38
C ALA A 466 -7.04 -18.59 29.86
N GLU A 467 -7.35 -17.37 30.29
CA GLU A 467 -7.17 -16.89 31.66
C GLU A 467 -8.53 -16.66 32.34
N GLY A 468 -8.65 -17.06 33.61
CA GLY A 468 -9.82 -16.80 34.46
C GLY A 468 -10.89 -17.90 34.52
N ASN A 469 -11.80 -17.77 35.51
CA ASN A 469 -12.88 -18.72 35.78
C ASN A 469 -13.97 -18.71 34.68
N THR A 470 -14.77 -19.77 34.60
CA THR A 470 -15.76 -20.05 33.53
C THR A 470 -16.63 -18.85 33.13
N ARG A 471 -16.97 -17.95 34.06
CA ARG A 471 -17.83 -16.76 33.82
C ARG A 471 -17.06 -15.48 33.43
N ARG A 472 -15.74 -15.45 33.60
CA ARG A 472 -14.83 -14.32 33.29
C ARG A 472 -13.64 -14.76 32.43
N ARG A 473 -13.80 -15.83 31.64
CA ARG A 473 -12.72 -16.38 30.81
C ARG A 473 -12.37 -15.41 29.68
N VAL A 474 -11.10 -15.06 29.59
CA VAL A 474 -10.49 -14.19 28.59
C VAL A 474 -9.45 -15.00 27.82
N TYR A 475 -9.32 -14.77 26.51
CA TYR A 475 -8.32 -15.40 25.67
C TYR A 475 -7.24 -14.38 25.32
N ARG A 476 -5.96 -14.80 25.28
CA ARG A 476 -4.80 -13.95 24.96
C ARG A 476 -3.81 -14.73 24.12
N VAL A 477 -3.06 -14.06 23.25
CA VAL A 477 -1.90 -14.62 22.54
C VAL A 477 -0.83 -15.09 23.54
N ALA A 478 -0.25 -16.26 23.31
CA ALA A 478 0.87 -16.77 24.09
C ALA A 478 2.15 -16.04 23.69
N VAL A 479 2.86 -15.45 24.65
CA VAL A 479 4.16 -14.80 24.43
C VAL A 479 5.26 -15.87 24.55
N GLU A 480 6.14 -15.98 23.55
CA GLU A 480 7.34 -16.82 23.67
C GLU A 480 8.25 -16.26 24.78
N GLY A 481 8.41 -17.04 25.85
CA GLY A 481 9.23 -16.66 27.00
C GLY A 481 8.53 -16.77 28.35
N SER A 482 8.09 -17.97 28.71
CA SER A 482 7.99 -18.40 30.12
C SER A 482 7.93 -19.92 30.13
N SER A 483 9.11 -20.50 30.38
CA SER A 483 9.27 -21.87 30.84
C SER A 483 8.41 -22.10 32.08
N ALA A 484 7.93 -23.33 32.21
CA ALA A 484 7.31 -23.86 33.41
C ALA A 484 8.08 -23.46 34.69
N ALA A 485 7.33 -22.92 35.64
CA ALA A 485 7.63 -22.98 37.07
C ALA A 485 6.27 -23.05 37.78
N GLY A 486 5.98 -24.20 38.40
CA GLY A 486 4.74 -24.48 39.13
C GLY A 486 4.17 -25.84 38.75
#